data_AF-A0A9J5YKW5-F1
#
_entry.id   AF-A0A9J5YKW5-F1
#
_cell.length_a   1.000
_cell.length_b   1.000
_cell.length_c   1.000
_cell.angle_alpha   90.00
_cell.angle_beta   90.00
_cell.angle_gamma   90.00
#
_symmetry.space_group_name_H-M   'P 1'
#
loop_
_entity.id
_entity.type
_entity.pdbx_description
1 polymer ?
#
loop_
_entity_poly.entity_id
_entity_poly.type
_entity_poly.pdbx_seq_one_letter_code
_entity_poly.pdbx_strand_id
1 'polypeptide(L)'
;MFFLSLQGNARDCAHCKSEESNMCSLLRINTDRGVMINDGQSRFSINGKPIYHFVGTSTFSEYTVVHVGCVAKINPLAPLDKVCVLSCGISTGLGATLNVAKPPKGSSVAIFGLGAVGLAAAEGARIAGASRIIGVDLNASRFEQAKKFGVTEFVNPKDYSKPVQEVIAEMTDGGVDRSVECTGHIDAMISAFECVHDGWGVAVLVGVPHKEAVFKTHPMNFLNERTLKGTFFGNYKPRSDIPSVVEKYMNKELELEKFITHTLPFAEINKAFDLMLKGEGLRCIITMEN
;
A
#
# COMPACT_ATOMS: atom_id res chain seq x y z
N MET A 1 -8.67 10.62 -19.32
CA MET A 1 -7.41 9.86 -19.21
C MET A 1 -7.65 8.62 -18.36
N PHE A 2 -6.86 7.56 -18.51
CA PHE A 2 -7.13 6.25 -17.89
C PHE A 2 -6.00 5.81 -16.97
N PHE A 3 -6.38 5.08 -15.94
CA PHE A 3 -5.52 4.57 -14.90
C PHE A 3 -5.76 3.08 -14.75
N LEU A 4 -4.69 2.28 -14.76
CA LEU A 4 -4.77 0.83 -14.69
C LEU A 4 -4.60 0.37 -13.25
N SER A 5 -5.45 -0.55 -12.81
CA SER A 5 -5.40 -1.12 -11.46
C SER A 5 -5.29 -2.64 -11.54
N LEU A 6 -4.39 -3.20 -10.74
CA LEU A 6 -4.22 -4.63 -10.50
C LEU A 6 -5.45 -5.31 -9.88
N GLN A 7 -6.30 -4.52 -9.23
CA GLN A 7 -7.63 -4.92 -8.78
C GLN A 7 -8.67 -4.33 -9.73
N GLY A 8 -9.67 -5.10 -10.13
CA GLY A 8 -10.79 -4.61 -10.92
C GLY A 8 -12.09 -4.53 -10.13
N ASN A 9 -13.07 -3.87 -10.74
CA ASN A 9 -14.45 -3.81 -10.30
C ASN A 9 -15.37 -4.07 -11.53
N ALA A 10 -15.99 -5.25 -11.53
CA ALA A 10 -16.95 -5.69 -12.55
C ALA A 10 -18.40 -5.26 -12.25
N ARG A 11 -18.66 -4.60 -11.11
CA ARG A 11 -19.95 -4.12 -10.59
C ARG A 11 -21.00 -5.17 -10.22
N ASP A 12 -21.01 -6.33 -10.87
CA ASP A 12 -22.16 -7.23 -10.75
C ASP A 12 -22.00 -8.41 -9.76
N CYS A 13 -20.79 -8.68 -9.26
CA CYS A 13 -20.57 -9.75 -8.28
C CYS A 13 -20.89 -9.32 -6.84
N ALA A 14 -21.10 -10.29 -5.93
CA ALA A 14 -21.44 -10.04 -4.52
C ALA A 14 -20.46 -9.06 -3.84
N HIS A 15 -19.16 -9.24 -4.00
CA HIS A 15 -18.15 -8.31 -3.46
C HIS A 15 -18.24 -6.89 -4.03
N CYS A 16 -18.63 -6.70 -5.29
CA CYS A 16 -18.73 -5.35 -5.86
C CYS A 16 -19.97 -4.60 -5.32
N LYS A 17 -21.05 -5.35 -5.05
CA LYS A 17 -22.31 -4.85 -4.50
C LYS A 17 -22.23 -4.57 -2.99
N SER A 18 -21.42 -5.31 -2.26
CA SER A 18 -21.09 -5.06 -0.84
C SER A 18 -20.39 -3.71 -0.68
N GLU A 19 -20.71 -2.97 0.38
CA GLU A 19 -20.05 -1.70 0.71
C GLU A 19 -18.68 -1.92 1.39
N GLU A 20 -18.50 -3.09 1.98
CA GLU A 20 -17.37 -3.45 2.84
C GLU A 20 -16.13 -3.91 2.07
N SER A 21 -16.31 -4.48 0.87
CA SER A 21 -15.24 -5.18 0.14
C SER A 21 -14.87 -4.54 -1.19
N ASN A 22 -13.60 -4.66 -1.57
CA ASN A 22 -13.09 -4.36 -2.91
C ASN A 22 -12.62 -5.62 -3.69
N MET A 23 -12.85 -6.84 -3.18
CA MET A 23 -12.30 -8.08 -3.70
C MET A 23 -13.16 -8.73 -4.81
N CYS A 24 -13.33 -8.03 -5.93
CA CYS A 24 -14.13 -8.51 -7.07
C CYS A 24 -13.85 -10.00 -7.40
N SER A 25 -14.90 -10.84 -7.49
CA SER A 25 -14.75 -12.27 -7.77
C SER A 25 -14.08 -12.54 -9.11
N LEU A 26 -14.34 -11.69 -10.11
CA LEU A 26 -13.83 -11.84 -11.47
C LEU A 26 -12.43 -11.23 -11.64
N LEU A 27 -12.22 -10.05 -11.05
CA LEU A 27 -11.08 -9.18 -11.35
C LEU A 27 -10.17 -8.93 -10.15
N ARG A 28 -10.23 -9.78 -9.11
CA ARG A 28 -9.19 -9.80 -8.07
C ARG A 28 -7.82 -10.10 -8.66
N ILE A 29 -6.79 -9.63 -7.95
CA ILE A 29 -5.40 -9.91 -8.32
C ILE A 29 -5.20 -11.42 -8.48
N ASN A 30 -4.53 -11.80 -9.57
CA ASN A 30 -4.09 -13.15 -9.82
C ASN A 30 -2.70 -13.05 -10.44
N THR A 31 -1.68 -13.49 -9.70
CA THR A 31 -0.27 -13.41 -10.10
C THR A 31 0.12 -14.52 -11.08
N ASP A 32 -0.66 -15.60 -11.15
CA ASP A 32 -0.38 -16.78 -11.97
C ASP A 32 -1.04 -16.68 -13.35
N ARG A 33 -2.00 -15.77 -13.52
CA ARG A 33 -2.73 -15.57 -14.78
C ARG A 33 -1.93 -14.72 -15.77
N GLY A 34 -1.33 -15.38 -16.74
CA GLY A 34 -0.61 -14.77 -17.87
C GLY A 34 -1.46 -14.36 -19.08
N VAL A 35 -2.79 -14.47 -19.01
CA VAL A 35 -3.67 -14.37 -20.18
C VAL A 35 -4.95 -13.57 -19.90
N MET A 36 -5.64 -13.14 -20.96
CA MET A 36 -6.92 -12.43 -20.85
C MET A 36 -8.05 -13.35 -20.40
N ILE A 37 -8.99 -12.80 -19.63
CA ILE A 37 -10.11 -13.56 -19.06
C ILE A 37 -11.09 -14.06 -20.14
N ASN A 38 -11.22 -13.32 -21.25
CA ASN A 38 -12.23 -13.59 -22.26
C ASN A 38 -11.98 -14.87 -23.07
N ASP A 39 -10.72 -15.16 -23.41
CA ASP A 39 -10.35 -16.27 -24.30
C ASP A 39 -9.16 -17.10 -23.81
N GLY A 40 -8.59 -16.77 -22.65
CA GLY A 40 -7.42 -17.46 -22.14
C GLY A 40 -6.16 -17.27 -22.99
N GLN A 41 -6.11 -16.24 -23.85
CA GLN A 41 -4.95 -15.94 -24.70
C GLN A 41 -4.22 -14.67 -24.26
N SER A 42 -2.93 -14.58 -24.58
CA SER A 42 -2.20 -13.32 -24.45
C SER A 42 -2.59 -12.32 -25.55
N ARG A 43 -2.20 -11.06 -25.36
CA ARG A 43 -2.27 -9.99 -26.37
C ARG A 43 -0.89 -9.51 -26.81
N PHE A 44 0.16 -10.04 -26.21
CA PHE A 44 1.54 -9.77 -26.57
C PHE A 44 2.13 -10.99 -27.26
N SER A 45 2.89 -10.77 -28.33
CA SER A 45 3.67 -11.81 -28.99
C SER A 45 4.94 -11.24 -29.60
N ILE A 46 5.97 -12.07 -29.72
CA ILE A 46 7.16 -11.80 -30.54
C ILE A 46 7.30 -12.98 -31.49
N ASN A 47 7.35 -12.70 -32.79
CA ASN A 47 7.49 -13.71 -33.85
C ASN A 47 6.44 -14.84 -33.73
N GLY A 48 5.20 -14.49 -33.40
CA GLY A 48 4.09 -15.44 -33.22
C GLY A 48 4.10 -16.22 -31.90
N LYS A 49 5.11 -16.08 -31.04
CA LYS A 49 5.16 -16.72 -29.72
C LYS A 49 4.56 -15.80 -28.66
N PRO A 50 3.65 -16.28 -27.80
CA PRO A 50 2.98 -15.45 -26.80
C PRO A 50 3.96 -14.99 -25.70
N ILE A 51 3.84 -13.73 -25.31
CA ILE A 51 4.44 -13.18 -24.09
C ILE A 51 3.33 -13.02 -23.07
N TYR A 52 3.50 -13.54 -21.86
CA TYR A 52 2.42 -13.50 -20.87
C TYR A 52 2.17 -12.10 -20.30
N HIS A 53 0.91 -11.86 -19.95
CA HIS A 53 0.51 -10.72 -19.14
C HIS A 53 1.01 -10.86 -17.70
N PHE A 54 1.10 -9.74 -16.98
CA PHE A 54 1.38 -9.72 -15.56
C PHE A 54 0.33 -8.89 -14.81
N VAL A 55 -0.28 -9.50 -13.79
CA VAL A 55 -1.36 -8.94 -12.93
C VAL A 55 -2.48 -8.22 -13.69
N GLY A 56 -2.73 -8.62 -14.95
CA GLY A 56 -3.76 -8.06 -15.81
C GLY A 56 -3.54 -6.60 -16.21
N THR A 57 -2.31 -6.08 -16.14
CA THR A 57 -1.99 -4.69 -16.52
C THR A 57 -0.83 -4.58 -17.52
N SER A 58 0.29 -5.29 -17.29
CA SER A 58 1.48 -5.29 -18.16
C SER A 58 1.92 -3.90 -18.62
N THR A 59 2.18 -3.00 -17.67
CA THR A 59 2.45 -1.58 -17.98
C THR A 59 3.87 -1.28 -18.45
N PHE A 60 4.74 -2.28 -18.55
CA PHE A 60 6.07 -2.15 -19.15
C PHE A 60 6.02 -2.41 -20.66
N SER A 61 5.17 -1.66 -21.35
CA SER A 61 5.00 -1.65 -22.80
C SER A 61 4.31 -0.35 -23.20
N GLU A 62 4.64 0.20 -24.37
CA GLU A 62 4.03 1.43 -24.91
C GLU A 62 2.50 1.30 -25.05
N TYR A 63 2.03 0.09 -25.37
CA TYR A 63 0.61 -0.25 -25.46
C TYR A 63 0.32 -1.50 -24.66
N THR A 64 -0.85 -1.55 -24.03
CA THR A 64 -1.33 -2.74 -23.32
C THR A 64 -2.82 -2.94 -23.55
N VAL A 65 -3.29 -4.17 -23.37
CA VAL A 65 -4.71 -4.54 -23.43
C VAL A 65 -5.14 -4.99 -22.05
N VAL A 66 -6.14 -4.29 -21.48
CA VAL A 66 -6.61 -4.52 -20.12
C VAL A 66 -8.13 -4.66 -20.11
N HIS A 67 -8.64 -5.49 -19.20
CA HIS A 67 -10.08 -5.60 -19.01
C HIS A 67 -10.65 -4.26 -18.49
N VAL A 68 -11.74 -3.77 -19.08
CA VAL A 68 -12.35 -2.45 -18.73
C VAL A 68 -12.65 -2.29 -17.23
N GLY A 69 -12.96 -3.38 -16.55
CA GLY A 69 -13.16 -3.42 -15.11
C GLY A 69 -11.92 -3.06 -14.26
N CYS A 70 -10.73 -3.08 -14.86
CA CYS A 70 -9.46 -2.70 -14.24
C CYS A 70 -9.00 -1.29 -14.66
N VAL A 71 -9.86 -0.54 -15.37
CA VAL A 71 -9.57 0.81 -15.87
C VAL A 71 -10.39 1.84 -15.10
N ALA A 72 -9.70 2.69 -14.34
CA ALA A 72 -10.28 3.86 -13.68
C ALA A 72 -10.12 5.08 -14.61
N LYS A 73 -11.24 5.75 -14.93
CA LYS A 73 -11.21 7.02 -15.66
C LYS A 73 -10.89 8.13 -14.66
N ILE A 74 -9.84 8.90 -14.92
CA ILE A 74 -9.36 9.96 -14.03
C ILE A 74 -9.45 11.33 -14.70
N ASN A 75 -9.24 12.37 -13.90
CA ASN A 75 -9.14 13.75 -14.34
C ASN A 75 -8.17 13.88 -15.52
N PRO A 76 -8.60 14.44 -16.67
CA PRO A 76 -7.74 14.57 -17.84
C PRO A 76 -6.60 15.58 -17.66
N LEU A 77 -6.67 16.46 -16.66
CA LEU A 77 -5.63 17.44 -16.33
C LEU A 77 -4.60 16.91 -15.32
N ALA A 78 -4.82 15.72 -14.77
CA ALA A 78 -3.89 15.13 -13.81
C ALA A 78 -2.57 14.72 -14.50
N PRO A 79 -1.40 15.14 -13.97
CA PRO A 79 -0.10 14.80 -14.54
C PRO A 79 0.20 13.30 -14.39
N LEU A 80 0.26 12.57 -15.51
CA LEU A 80 0.44 11.11 -15.51
C LEU A 80 1.77 10.64 -14.94
N ASP A 81 2.81 11.45 -15.08
CA ASP A 81 4.13 11.21 -14.49
C ASP A 81 4.12 11.31 -12.96
N LYS A 82 3.01 11.78 -12.37
CA LYS A 82 2.78 11.81 -10.92
C LYS A 82 1.73 10.82 -10.50
N VAL A 83 0.54 10.83 -11.11
CA VAL A 83 -0.58 10.05 -10.58
C VAL A 83 -0.44 8.55 -10.81
N CYS A 84 0.44 8.08 -11.70
CA CYS A 84 0.66 6.65 -11.95
C CYS A 84 1.02 5.85 -10.68
N VAL A 85 1.68 6.47 -9.69
CA VAL A 85 2.06 5.80 -8.43
C VAL A 85 0.89 5.50 -7.49
N LEU A 86 -0.29 6.07 -7.75
CA LEU A 86 -1.52 5.77 -6.99
C LEU A 86 -2.07 4.37 -7.30
N SER A 87 -1.56 3.66 -8.32
CA SER A 87 -2.17 2.41 -8.82
C SER A 87 -1.88 1.18 -7.99
N CYS A 88 -1.02 1.33 -6.99
CA CYS A 88 -0.61 0.24 -6.11
C CYS A 88 -0.25 0.82 -4.74
N GLY A 89 1.04 0.82 -4.39
CA GLY A 89 1.49 0.96 -3.00
C GLY A 89 1.04 2.23 -2.26
N ILE A 90 0.91 3.38 -2.93
CA ILE A 90 0.50 4.62 -2.25
C ILE A 90 -0.96 4.53 -1.80
N SER A 91 -1.88 4.19 -2.70
CA SER A 91 -3.30 4.02 -2.35
C SER A 91 -3.49 2.88 -1.35
N THR A 92 -2.66 1.83 -1.42
CA THR A 92 -2.65 0.73 -0.44
C THR A 92 -2.41 1.25 0.99
N GLY A 93 -1.32 2.00 1.22
CA GLY A 93 -1.01 2.53 2.55
C GLY A 93 -1.97 3.61 3.01
N LEU A 94 -2.32 4.53 2.10
CA LEU A 94 -3.25 5.63 2.36
C LEU A 94 -4.61 5.08 2.81
N GLY A 95 -5.16 4.13 2.06
CA GLY A 95 -6.45 3.52 2.35
C GLY A 95 -6.40 2.59 3.57
N ALA A 96 -5.29 1.88 3.80
CA ALA A 96 -5.12 1.09 5.03
C ALA A 96 -5.29 1.96 6.27
N THR A 97 -4.84 3.21 6.20
CA THR A 97 -5.00 4.16 7.30
C THR A 97 -6.36 4.84 7.29
N LEU A 98 -6.75 5.50 6.20
CA LEU A 98 -7.96 6.32 6.14
C LEU A 98 -9.26 5.51 6.09
N ASN A 99 -9.26 4.35 5.43
CA ASN A 99 -10.47 3.56 5.23
C ASN A 99 -10.62 2.44 6.26
N VAL A 100 -9.52 1.93 6.82
CA VAL A 100 -9.54 0.72 7.68
C VAL A 100 -9.16 1.03 9.12
N ALA A 101 -7.97 1.60 9.35
CA ALA A 101 -7.54 1.97 10.69
C ALA A 101 -8.41 3.09 11.28
N LYS A 102 -8.76 4.10 10.45
CA LYS A 102 -9.56 5.27 10.83
C LYS A 102 -9.08 5.90 12.15
N PRO A 103 -7.81 6.35 12.22
CA PRO A 103 -7.30 7.02 13.42
C PRO A 103 -8.13 8.26 13.74
N PRO A 104 -8.64 8.41 14.97
CA PRO A 104 -9.24 9.66 15.43
C PRO A 104 -8.21 10.80 15.41
N LYS A 105 -8.68 12.04 15.26
CA LYS A 105 -7.79 13.21 15.39
C LYS A 105 -7.14 13.20 16.79
N GLY A 106 -5.84 13.44 16.83
CA GLY A 106 -5.03 13.45 18.04
C GLY A 106 -4.49 12.08 18.46
N SER A 107 -4.82 11.00 17.74
CA SER A 107 -4.38 9.65 18.10
C SER A 107 -2.89 9.40 17.82
N SER A 108 -2.38 8.32 18.40
CA SER A 108 -1.07 7.74 18.14
C SER A 108 -1.15 6.60 17.11
N VAL A 109 -0.19 6.54 16.19
CA VAL A 109 -0.15 5.53 15.13
C VAL A 109 1.25 4.92 14.99
N ALA A 110 1.37 3.59 15.08
CA ALA A 110 2.61 2.88 14.73
C ALA A 110 2.57 2.34 13.30
N ILE A 111 3.67 2.48 12.55
CA ILE A 111 3.77 2.06 11.16
C ILE A 111 4.99 1.17 10.99
N PHE A 112 4.76 -0.11 10.68
CA PHE A 112 5.82 -1.09 10.51
C PHE A 112 6.20 -1.18 9.03
N GLY A 113 7.44 -0.79 8.72
CA GLY A 113 8.01 -0.73 7.38
C GLY A 113 7.87 0.64 6.73
N LEU A 114 8.98 1.36 6.54
CA LEU A 114 9.03 2.70 5.94
C LEU A 114 9.38 2.68 4.44
N GLY A 115 8.85 1.68 3.73
CA GLY A 115 8.78 1.71 2.27
C GLY A 115 7.62 2.58 1.76
N ALA A 116 7.37 2.61 0.46
CA ALA A 116 6.32 3.46 -0.11
C ALA A 116 4.90 3.19 0.45
N VAL A 117 4.58 1.94 0.84
CA VAL A 117 3.30 1.62 1.48
C VAL A 117 3.21 2.26 2.87
N GLY A 118 4.20 2.03 3.73
CA GLY A 118 4.19 2.61 5.08
C GLY A 118 4.31 4.13 5.09
N LEU A 119 5.09 4.72 4.18
CA LEU A 119 5.12 6.18 4.02
C LEU A 119 3.77 6.75 3.57
N ALA A 120 3.01 6.01 2.76
CA ALA A 120 1.65 6.40 2.43
C ALA A 120 0.65 6.19 3.58
N ALA A 121 0.88 5.18 4.42
CA ALA A 121 0.14 5.04 5.68
C ALA A 121 0.43 6.20 6.64
N ALA A 122 1.69 6.65 6.73
CA ALA A 122 2.10 7.79 7.54
C ALA A 122 1.44 9.08 7.06
N GLU A 123 1.43 9.29 5.74
CA GLU A 123 0.73 10.41 5.12
C GLU A 123 -0.77 10.35 5.40
N GLY A 124 -1.38 9.16 5.36
CA GLY A 124 -2.78 8.96 5.75
C GLY A 124 -3.05 9.29 7.21
N ALA A 125 -2.16 8.91 8.12
CA ALA A 125 -2.27 9.23 9.55
C ALA A 125 -2.12 10.75 9.78
N ARG A 126 -1.20 11.40 9.06
CA ARG A 126 -1.03 12.86 9.08
C ARG A 126 -2.29 13.57 8.58
N ILE A 127 -2.87 13.13 7.46
CA ILE A 127 -4.12 13.67 6.90
C ILE A 127 -5.29 13.49 7.88
N ALA A 128 -5.35 12.36 8.58
CA ALA A 128 -6.36 12.11 9.62
C ALA A 128 -6.14 12.93 10.90
N GLY A 129 -5.00 13.60 11.04
CA GLY A 129 -4.67 14.45 12.19
C GLY A 129 -4.16 13.68 13.41
N ALA A 130 -3.48 12.53 13.20
CA ALA A 130 -2.73 11.86 14.27
C ALA A 130 -1.69 12.82 14.88
N SER A 131 -1.55 12.80 16.21
CA SER A 131 -0.61 13.66 16.93
C SER A 131 0.79 13.05 16.99
N ARG A 132 0.87 11.72 16.99
CA ARG A 132 2.09 10.95 17.19
C ARG A 132 2.15 9.82 16.17
N ILE A 133 3.18 9.80 15.33
CA ILE A 133 3.34 8.82 14.26
C ILE A 133 4.71 8.15 14.42
N ILE A 134 4.72 6.91 14.88
CA ILE A 134 5.92 6.13 15.20
C ILE A 134 6.26 5.24 14.00
N GLY A 135 7.37 5.53 13.33
CA GLY A 135 7.89 4.68 12.26
C GLY A 135 8.76 3.56 12.82
N VAL A 136 8.54 2.33 12.35
CA VAL A 136 9.31 1.16 12.74
C VAL A 136 9.97 0.56 11.51
N ASP A 137 11.30 0.60 11.41
CA ASP A 137 12.05 0.01 10.29
C ASP A 137 13.43 -0.45 10.77
N LEU A 138 14.01 -1.46 10.12
CA LEU A 138 15.36 -1.94 10.41
C LEU A 138 16.45 -1.04 9.83
N ASN A 139 16.09 -0.20 8.84
CA ASN A 139 16.99 0.76 8.22
C ASN A 139 16.75 2.17 8.80
N ALA A 140 17.60 2.56 9.75
CA ALA A 140 17.57 3.89 10.37
C ALA A 140 17.71 5.05 9.36
N SER A 141 18.33 4.83 8.19
CA SER A 141 18.48 5.87 7.17
C SER A 141 17.14 6.33 6.59
N ARG A 142 16.07 5.54 6.75
CA ARG A 142 14.72 5.88 6.27
C ARG A 142 14.02 6.93 7.11
N PHE A 143 14.44 7.14 8.37
CA PHE A 143 13.74 8.04 9.28
C PHE A 143 13.73 9.50 8.79
N GLU A 144 14.87 10.02 8.34
CA GLU A 144 14.95 11.41 7.87
C GLU A 144 14.01 11.69 6.69
N GLN A 145 13.87 10.73 5.78
CA GLN A 145 12.90 10.84 4.71
C GLN A 145 11.46 10.70 5.23
N ALA A 146 11.21 9.80 6.18
CA ALA A 146 9.89 9.53 6.73
C ALA A 146 9.26 10.73 7.46
N LYS A 147 10.07 11.61 8.04
CA LYS A 147 9.59 12.87 8.65
C LYS A 147 8.79 13.74 7.66
N LYS A 148 9.14 13.71 6.37
CA LYS A 148 8.42 14.44 5.30
C LYS A 148 7.01 13.89 5.04
N PHE A 149 6.69 12.71 5.56
CA PHE A 149 5.40 12.03 5.47
C PHE A 149 4.63 12.08 6.80
N GLY A 150 5.10 12.84 7.78
CA GLY A 150 4.45 13.03 9.07
C GLY A 150 4.97 12.13 10.19
N VAL A 151 5.93 11.22 9.94
CA VAL A 151 6.53 10.41 11.00
C VAL A 151 7.24 11.31 12.02
N THR A 152 6.84 11.24 13.28
CA THR A 152 7.36 12.09 14.37
C THR A 152 8.48 11.42 15.15
N GLU A 153 8.42 10.08 15.26
CA GLU A 153 9.34 9.27 16.05
C GLU A 153 9.73 8.01 15.29
N PHE A 154 10.85 7.41 15.69
CA PHE A 154 11.39 6.24 15.03
C PHE A 154 11.88 5.22 16.03
N VAL A 155 11.60 3.96 15.73
CA VAL A 155 12.07 2.80 16.49
C VAL A 155 12.72 1.83 15.51
N ASN A 156 14.00 1.56 15.70
CA ASN A 156 14.66 0.44 15.06
C ASN A 156 14.68 -0.73 16.06
N PRO A 157 14.00 -1.86 15.76
CA PRO A 157 13.99 -3.02 16.64
C PRO A 157 15.38 -3.54 17.05
N LYS A 158 16.42 -3.29 16.25
CA LYS A 158 17.80 -3.71 16.56
C LYS A 158 18.46 -2.93 17.69
N ASP A 159 17.93 -1.75 18.04
CA ASP A 159 18.49 -0.88 19.06
C ASP A 159 17.97 -1.23 20.47
N TYR A 160 17.10 -2.24 20.58
CA TYR A 160 16.46 -2.66 21.82
C TYR A 160 16.67 -4.15 22.08
N SER A 161 16.83 -4.51 23.34
CA SER A 161 16.83 -5.92 23.79
C SER A 161 15.42 -6.47 24.02
N LYS A 162 14.45 -5.58 24.27
CA LYS A 162 13.03 -5.93 24.44
C LYS A 162 12.34 -6.12 23.09
N PRO A 163 11.27 -6.94 23.03
CA PRO A 163 10.39 -6.99 21.86
C PRO A 163 9.86 -5.60 21.50
N VAL A 164 9.81 -5.29 20.20
CA VAL A 164 9.44 -3.93 19.73
C VAL A 164 8.03 -3.51 20.18
N GLN A 165 7.11 -4.46 20.35
CA GLN A 165 5.77 -4.17 20.85
C GLN A 165 5.77 -3.66 22.30
N GLU A 166 6.68 -4.16 23.14
CA GLU A 166 6.83 -3.69 24.53
C GLU A 166 7.47 -2.29 24.55
N VAL A 167 8.46 -2.06 23.69
CA VAL A 167 9.09 -0.73 23.53
C VAL A 167 8.03 0.31 23.16
N ILE A 168 7.17 0.00 22.18
CA ILE A 168 6.10 0.91 21.76
C ILE A 168 5.08 1.10 22.88
N ALA A 169 4.67 0.03 23.58
CA ALA A 169 3.75 0.14 24.70
C ALA A 169 4.29 1.02 25.82
N GLU A 170 5.58 0.91 26.17
CA GLU A 170 6.24 1.78 27.15
C GLU A 170 6.32 3.23 26.66
N MET A 171 6.61 3.45 25.38
CA MET A 171 6.66 4.79 24.79
C MET A 171 5.32 5.51 24.81
N THR A 172 4.20 4.78 24.75
CA THR A 172 2.86 5.32 24.58
C THR A 172 1.91 5.00 25.72
N ASP A 173 2.44 4.61 26.89
CA ASP A 173 1.67 4.34 28.12
C ASP A 173 0.55 3.28 27.93
N GLY A 174 0.90 2.15 27.32
CA GLY A 174 0.00 0.99 27.15
C GLY A 174 -0.18 0.48 25.72
N GLY A 175 0.28 1.26 24.73
CA GLY A 175 0.20 0.91 23.30
C GLY A 175 -0.37 2.03 22.45
N VAL A 176 -0.22 1.94 21.12
CA VAL A 176 -0.75 2.94 20.18
C VAL A 176 -2.23 2.77 19.94
N ASP A 177 -2.94 3.83 19.56
CA ASP A 177 -4.36 3.73 19.21
C ASP A 177 -4.55 2.91 17.93
N ARG A 178 -3.65 3.08 16.95
CA ARG A 178 -3.67 2.36 15.68
C ARG A 178 -2.29 1.83 15.32
N SER A 179 -2.23 0.67 14.68
CA SER A 179 -1.01 0.23 14.00
C SER A 179 -1.29 -0.21 12.57
N VAL A 180 -0.31 -0.04 11.68
CA VAL A 180 -0.39 -0.47 10.28
C VAL A 180 0.88 -1.22 9.89
N GLU A 181 0.75 -2.50 9.55
CA GLU A 181 1.86 -3.37 9.16
C GLU A 181 2.01 -3.43 7.64
N CYS A 182 3.16 -2.98 7.13
CA CYS A 182 3.40 -2.74 5.70
C CYS A 182 4.58 -3.53 5.11
N THR A 183 5.20 -4.43 5.86
CA THR A 183 6.36 -5.25 5.41
C THR A 183 5.95 -6.61 4.87
N GLY A 184 4.90 -7.22 5.43
CA GLY A 184 4.53 -8.60 5.16
C GLY A 184 5.29 -9.61 6.01
N HIS A 185 6.17 -9.17 6.92
CA HIS A 185 6.92 -10.05 7.81
C HIS A 185 6.04 -10.50 8.99
N ILE A 186 6.01 -11.81 9.27
CA ILE A 186 5.07 -12.35 10.25
C ILE A 186 5.30 -11.82 11.66
N ASP A 187 6.56 -11.69 12.08
CA ASP A 187 6.88 -11.13 13.39
C ASP A 187 6.46 -9.65 13.50
N ALA A 188 6.56 -8.89 12.40
CA ALA A 188 6.07 -7.51 12.37
C ALA A 188 4.54 -7.44 12.46
N MET A 189 3.81 -8.42 11.89
CA MET A 189 2.35 -8.51 12.05
C MET A 189 1.95 -8.77 13.49
N ILE A 190 2.65 -9.67 14.18
CA ILE A 190 2.41 -9.98 15.59
C ILE A 190 2.72 -8.75 16.44
N SER A 191 3.90 -8.16 16.29
CA SER A 191 4.27 -6.94 17.03
C SER A 191 3.33 -5.77 16.74
N ALA A 192 2.88 -5.59 15.49
CA ALA A 192 1.91 -4.55 15.16
C ALA A 192 0.58 -4.78 15.89
N PHE A 193 0.11 -6.02 16.00
CA PHE A 193 -1.10 -6.32 16.78
C PHE A 193 -0.90 -6.14 18.28
N GLU A 194 0.23 -6.60 18.83
CA GLU A 194 0.45 -6.57 20.27
C GLU A 194 0.84 -5.19 20.81
N CYS A 195 1.33 -4.28 19.95
CA CYS A 195 1.71 -2.93 20.34
C CYS A 195 0.55 -1.92 20.43
N VAL A 196 -0.67 -2.29 20.02
CA VAL A 196 -1.83 -1.40 20.17
C VAL A 196 -2.35 -1.42 21.59
N HIS A 197 -3.01 -0.35 22.02
CA HIS A 197 -3.63 -0.24 23.33
C HIS A 197 -4.75 -1.29 23.49
N ASP A 198 -4.93 -1.84 24.70
CA ASP A 198 -6.15 -2.60 25.01
C ASP A 198 -7.39 -1.67 25.06
N GLY A 199 -8.60 -2.22 25.07
CA GLY A 199 -9.84 -1.44 25.06
C GLY A 199 -10.25 -0.91 23.67
N TRP A 200 -9.35 -0.23 22.95
CA TRP A 200 -9.70 0.48 21.70
C TRP A 200 -8.68 0.37 20.57
N GLY A 201 -7.56 -0.32 20.78
CA GLY A 201 -6.49 -0.46 19.80
C GLY A 201 -6.94 -1.24 18.56
N VAL A 202 -6.60 -0.71 17.38
CA VAL A 202 -6.87 -1.37 16.09
C VAL A 202 -5.58 -1.53 15.30
N ALA A 203 -5.21 -2.78 15.04
CA ALA A 203 -4.10 -3.12 14.15
C ALA A 203 -4.61 -3.48 12.75
N VAL A 204 -3.90 -3.00 11.73
CA VAL A 204 -4.22 -3.24 10.33
C VAL A 204 -3.05 -3.92 9.63
N LEU A 205 -3.27 -5.11 9.09
CA LEU A 205 -2.30 -5.84 8.28
C LEU A 205 -2.53 -5.52 6.80
N VAL A 206 -1.49 -5.01 6.13
CA VAL A 206 -1.52 -4.72 4.69
C VAL A 206 -0.34 -5.31 3.92
N GLY A 207 0.79 -5.56 4.59
CA GLY A 207 1.90 -6.30 4.02
C GLY A 207 1.49 -7.72 3.62
N VAL A 208 1.93 -8.17 2.45
CA VAL A 208 1.60 -9.52 1.94
C VAL A 208 2.68 -10.50 2.39
N PRO A 209 2.35 -11.53 3.18
CA PRO A 209 3.34 -12.48 3.69
C PRO A 209 3.68 -13.56 2.66
N HIS A 210 4.75 -14.33 2.95
CA HIS A 210 4.98 -15.60 2.29
C HIS A 210 3.85 -16.60 2.60
N LYS A 211 3.53 -17.49 1.65
CA LYS A 211 2.33 -18.36 1.66
C LYS A 211 2.18 -19.23 2.92
N GLU A 212 3.27 -19.61 3.57
CA GLU A 212 3.28 -20.51 4.74
C GLU A 212 3.34 -19.79 6.09
N ALA A 213 3.32 -18.46 6.12
CA ALA A 213 3.42 -17.71 7.36
C ALA A 213 2.15 -17.88 8.22
N VAL A 214 2.33 -18.16 9.51
CA VAL A 214 1.22 -18.34 10.47
C VAL A 214 1.25 -17.23 11.51
N PHE A 215 0.18 -16.45 11.56
CA PHE A 215 -0.01 -15.44 12.60
C PHE A 215 -0.40 -16.12 13.92
N LYS A 216 0.29 -15.78 15.02
CA LYS A 216 0.03 -16.34 16.35
C LYS A 216 0.10 -15.23 17.39
N THR A 217 -0.87 -15.22 18.30
CA THR A 217 -0.96 -14.30 19.44
C THR A 217 -1.74 -14.99 20.55
N HIS A 218 -1.55 -14.57 21.80
CA HIS A 218 -2.35 -15.07 22.91
C HIS A 218 -3.81 -14.58 22.80
N PRO A 219 -4.84 -15.43 23.02
CA PRO A 219 -6.24 -15.02 22.89
C PRO A 219 -6.66 -13.86 23.82
N MET A 220 -6.02 -13.73 24.98
CA MET A 220 -6.28 -12.60 25.88
C MET A 220 -5.96 -11.24 25.25
N ASN A 221 -5.07 -11.18 24.25
CA ASN A 221 -4.80 -9.94 23.53
C ASN A 221 -6.06 -9.43 22.81
N PHE A 222 -6.91 -10.34 22.31
CA PHE A 222 -8.23 -10.01 21.74
C PHE A 222 -9.31 -9.80 22.80
N LEU A 223 -9.36 -10.63 23.85
CA LEU A 223 -10.36 -10.49 24.92
C LEU A 223 -10.18 -9.20 25.73
N ASN A 224 -8.97 -8.66 25.78
CA ASN A 224 -8.68 -7.30 26.25
C ASN A 224 -9.03 -6.24 25.19
N GLU A 225 -10.02 -6.52 24.33
CA GLU A 225 -10.66 -5.59 23.39
C GLU A 225 -9.74 -4.97 22.32
N ARG A 226 -8.62 -5.60 21.97
CA ARG A 226 -7.89 -5.24 20.73
C ARG A 226 -8.63 -5.76 19.51
N THR A 227 -8.54 -5.02 18.41
CA THR A 227 -9.10 -5.43 17.12
C THR A 227 -8.00 -5.60 16.08
N LEU A 228 -8.02 -6.72 15.35
CA LEU A 228 -7.16 -6.95 14.18
C LEU A 228 -7.99 -6.91 12.90
N LYS A 229 -7.53 -6.18 11.89
CA LYS A 229 -8.12 -6.13 10.55
C LYS A 229 -7.07 -6.40 9.49
N GLY A 230 -7.47 -7.05 8.40
CA GLY A 230 -6.69 -7.10 7.17
C GLY A 230 -7.24 -6.11 6.15
N THR A 231 -6.42 -5.69 5.20
CA THR A 231 -6.90 -4.91 4.06
C THR A 231 -6.15 -5.26 2.79
N PHE A 232 -6.84 -5.12 1.66
CA PHE A 232 -6.27 -5.27 0.34
C PHE A 232 -6.44 -3.96 -0.44
N PHE A 233 -5.37 -3.45 -1.07
CA PHE A 233 -5.38 -2.19 -1.82
C PHE A 233 -6.00 -1.01 -1.03
N GLY A 234 -5.77 -0.98 0.28
CA GLY A 234 -6.29 0.06 1.18
C GLY A 234 -7.82 0.11 1.24
N ASN A 235 -8.50 -0.99 0.95
CA ASN A 235 -9.95 -1.10 0.82
C ASN A 235 -10.59 -0.16 -0.23
N TYR A 236 -9.81 0.33 -1.19
CA TYR A 236 -10.35 1.13 -2.28
C TYR A 236 -10.96 0.24 -3.37
N LYS A 237 -12.15 0.59 -3.84
CA LYS A 237 -12.76 0.07 -5.07
C LYS A 237 -12.14 0.81 -6.26
N PRO A 238 -11.32 0.16 -7.08
CA PRO A 238 -10.40 0.88 -7.98
C PRO A 238 -11.08 1.84 -8.97
N ARG A 239 -12.17 1.43 -9.61
CA ARG A 239 -12.89 2.27 -10.58
C ARG A 239 -13.66 3.42 -9.95
N SER A 240 -14.10 3.26 -8.71
CA SER A 240 -14.96 4.24 -8.04
C SER A 240 -14.15 5.22 -7.22
N ASP A 241 -13.14 4.73 -6.50
CA ASP A 241 -12.51 5.50 -5.43
C ASP A 241 -11.19 6.12 -5.87
N ILE A 242 -10.41 5.47 -6.73
CA ILE A 242 -9.12 6.03 -7.17
C ILE A 242 -9.25 7.38 -7.88
N PRO A 243 -10.28 7.64 -8.70
CA PRO A 243 -10.50 8.99 -9.22
C PRO A 243 -10.58 10.04 -8.11
N SER A 244 -11.20 9.73 -6.96
CA SER A 244 -11.25 10.65 -5.82
C SER A 244 -9.88 10.82 -5.14
N VAL A 245 -9.04 9.78 -5.11
CA VAL A 245 -7.66 9.88 -4.61
C VAL A 245 -6.80 10.76 -5.53
N VAL A 246 -7.03 10.71 -6.85
CA VAL A 246 -6.43 11.65 -7.81
C VAL A 246 -6.88 13.08 -7.51
N GLU A 247 -8.17 13.31 -7.26
CA GLU A 247 -8.66 14.66 -6.92
C GLU A 247 -8.03 15.20 -5.63
N LYS A 248 -7.76 14.35 -4.63
CA LYS A 248 -7.01 14.77 -3.42
C LYS A 248 -5.62 15.31 -3.76
N TYR A 249 -4.93 14.69 -4.71
CA TYR A 249 -3.66 15.20 -5.22
C TYR A 249 -3.86 16.53 -5.96
N MET A 250 -4.85 16.61 -6.86
CA MET A 250 -5.14 17.84 -7.60
C MET A 250 -5.49 19.03 -6.68
N ASN A 251 -6.16 18.74 -5.56
CA ASN A 251 -6.53 19.71 -4.53
C ASN A 251 -5.41 20.01 -3.51
N LYS A 252 -4.21 19.43 -3.69
CA LYS A 252 -3.05 19.58 -2.77
C LYS A 252 -3.29 19.04 -1.35
N GLU A 253 -4.29 18.17 -1.17
CA GLU A 253 -4.51 17.43 0.09
C GLU A 253 -3.52 16.27 0.24
N LEU A 254 -3.02 15.75 -0.89
CA LEU A 254 -2.03 14.67 -0.97
C LEU A 254 -0.83 15.15 -1.80
N GLU A 255 0.38 14.97 -1.28
CA GLU A 255 1.62 15.33 -1.96
C GLU A 255 2.31 14.09 -2.54
N LEU A 256 2.33 13.94 -3.86
CA LEU A 256 2.89 12.75 -4.52
C LEU A 256 4.37 12.89 -4.87
N GLU A 257 4.84 14.12 -5.05
CA GLU A 257 6.20 14.44 -5.48
C GLU A 257 7.24 13.84 -4.53
N LYS A 258 6.96 13.86 -3.23
CA LYS A 258 7.85 13.30 -2.20
C LYS A 258 8.03 11.78 -2.29
N PHE A 259 7.12 11.05 -2.94
CA PHE A 259 7.27 9.61 -3.21
C PHE A 259 8.14 9.32 -4.43
N ILE A 260 8.33 10.29 -5.32
CA ILE A 260 9.04 10.11 -6.59
C ILE A 260 10.49 10.55 -6.38
N THR A 261 11.40 9.59 -6.37
CA THR A 261 12.82 9.85 -6.10
C THR A 261 13.67 9.80 -7.37
N HIS A 262 13.18 9.12 -8.40
CA HIS A 262 13.91 8.92 -9.66
C HIS A 262 12.94 9.00 -10.84
N THR A 263 13.47 9.44 -11.98
CA THR A 263 12.81 9.39 -13.28
C THR A 263 13.83 8.87 -14.29
N LEU A 264 13.48 7.83 -15.04
CA LEU A 264 14.34 7.21 -16.03
C LEU A 264 13.56 6.96 -17.34
N PRO A 265 14.21 7.02 -18.50
CA PRO A 265 13.59 6.59 -19.76
C PRO A 265 13.33 5.08 -19.76
N PHE A 266 12.37 4.63 -20.57
CA PHE A 266 12.06 3.19 -20.73
C PHE A 266 13.27 2.37 -21.19
N ALA A 267 14.17 2.97 -21.99
CA ALA A 267 15.44 2.36 -22.38
C ALA A 267 16.34 1.99 -21.18
N GLU A 268 16.21 2.69 -20.06
CA GLU A 268 16.96 2.44 -18.82
C GLU A 268 16.16 1.67 -17.76
N ILE A 269 15.07 0.98 -18.13
CA ILE A 269 14.18 0.32 -17.16
C ILE A 269 14.92 -0.63 -16.19
N ASN A 270 15.97 -1.33 -16.64
CA ASN A 270 16.76 -2.22 -15.78
C ASN A 270 17.45 -1.49 -14.62
N LYS A 271 17.90 -0.26 -14.83
CA LYS A 271 18.51 0.56 -13.77
C LYS A 271 17.51 0.92 -12.67
N ALA A 272 16.21 0.99 -12.99
CA ALA A 272 15.18 1.15 -11.98
C ALA A 272 15.07 -0.07 -11.05
N PHE A 273 15.31 -1.28 -11.58
CA PHE A 273 15.42 -2.49 -10.74
C PHE A 273 16.66 -2.45 -9.85
N ASP A 274 17.80 -2.01 -10.38
CA ASP A 274 19.04 -1.88 -9.59
C ASP A 274 18.86 -0.91 -8.41
N LEU A 275 18.25 0.26 -8.65
CA LEU A 275 17.91 1.23 -7.61
C LEU A 275 17.00 0.61 -6.53
N MET A 276 15.98 -0.14 -6.96
CA MET A 276 15.06 -0.82 -6.04
C MET A 276 15.77 -1.87 -5.18
N LEU A 277 16.63 -2.70 -5.77
CA LEU A 277 17.36 -3.76 -5.08
C LEU A 277 18.39 -3.22 -4.07
N LYS A 278 19.00 -2.06 -4.37
CA LYS A 278 19.88 -1.35 -3.44
C LYS A 278 19.12 -0.59 -2.34
N GLY A 279 17.80 -0.50 -2.44
CA GLY A 279 16.98 0.30 -1.52
C GLY A 279 17.18 1.81 -1.71
N GLU A 280 17.62 2.24 -2.88
CA GLU A 280 17.85 3.64 -3.23
C GLU A 280 16.56 4.26 -3.78
N GLY A 281 15.93 5.10 -2.95
CA GLY A 281 14.70 5.82 -3.30
C GLY A 281 13.40 5.07 -2.99
N LEU A 282 12.28 5.57 -3.50
CA LEU A 282 10.93 5.08 -3.18
C LEU A 282 10.15 4.63 -4.42
N ARG A 283 10.03 5.53 -5.40
CA ARG A 283 9.44 5.25 -6.71
C ARG A 283 10.31 5.84 -7.80
N CYS A 284 10.54 5.03 -8.83
CA CYS A 284 11.14 5.45 -10.08
C CYS A 284 10.04 5.56 -11.12
N ILE A 285 9.85 6.75 -11.69
CA ILE A 285 8.97 6.95 -12.84
C ILE A 285 9.72 6.49 -14.09
N ILE A 286 9.07 5.65 -14.89
CA ILE A 286 9.57 5.27 -16.20
C ILE A 286 8.82 6.09 -17.24
N THR A 287 9.54 6.89 -18.02
CA THR A 287 8.98 7.67 -19.12
C THR A 287 9.09 6.87 -20.40
N MET A 288 7.96 6.62 -21.07
CA MET A 288 7.98 6.12 -22.44
C MET A 288 8.54 7.23 -23.34
N GLU A 289 9.51 6.91 -24.18
CA GLU A 289 9.99 7.84 -25.20
C GLU A 289 8.89 7.97 -26.28
N ASN A 290 8.77 9.17 -26.86
CA ASN A 290 7.89 9.41 -28.01
C ASN A 290 8.58 9.04 -29.31
#